data_AF-A0AAW2ZCW3-F1
#
_entry.id   AF-A0AAW2ZCW3-F1
#
_cell.length_a   1.000
_cell.length_b   1.000
_cell.length_c   1.000
_cell.angle_alpha   90.00
_cell.angle_beta   90.00
_cell.angle_gamma   90.00
#
_symmetry.space_group_name_H-M   'P 1'
#
loop_
_entity.id
_entity.type
_entity.pdbx_description
1 polymer ?
#
loop_
_entity_poly.entity_id
_entity_poly.type
_entity_poly.pdbx_seq_one_letter_code
_entity_poly.pdbx_strand_id
1 'polypeptide(L)'
;MKSVVIFLFTLLIVNVCIAINPINVPVEIGKDFYNIRGDWFEVIQGVKYNLRTHMSLIRLASGKFLVIDTIEMNNELKSNIDKLTNNGSLIEAVVAVHPFHTTFFKPFYAIYNRTASGRPIRYFGTPRHLRNIKDVHWDGDLTNPSIRKLWNPEVDIQIPKATEFINPQPEESNHFSGAFAFHRPSKTVHIDDTFIYAEDDGPEVALLGAKKGDLIIHPDVDNGIKQYHNAPYEFRDWVYQIIKDFQFENILTAHCGNLIGGGYKKLQQTIDNASDLFKKLADKRKN
;
A
#
# COMPACT_ATOMS: atom_id res chain seq x y z
N MET A 1 7.07 -45.46 46.63
CA MET A 1 6.69 -45.85 45.25
C MET A 1 5.67 -44.85 44.74
N LYS A 2 5.95 -44.23 43.58
CA LYS A 2 5.01 -43.65 42.60
C LYS A 2 4.21 -42.42 43.10
N SER A 3 4.16 -41.27 42.44
CA SER A 3 4.53 -40.89 41.06
C SER A 3 4.85 -39.40 41.00
N VAL A 4 5.87 -39.07 40.21
CA VAL A 4 6.18 -37.71 39.74
C VAL A 4 5.17 -37.37 38.66
N VAL A 5 4.40 -36.29 38.85
CA VAL A 5 3.53 -35.73 37.81
C VAL A 5 4.40 -34.79 36.98
N ILE A 6 4.75 -35.24 35.78
CA ILE A 6 5.44 -34.44 34.77
C ILE A 6 4.39 -33.52 34.13
N PHE A 7 4.51 -32.21 34.37
CA PHE A 7 3.82 -31.19 33.59
C PHE A 7 4.47 -31.16 32.20
N LEU A 8 3.82 -31.77 31.19
CA LEU A 8 4.14 -31.48 29.81
C LEU A 8 3.63 -30.06 29.50
N PHE A 9 4.55 -29.10 29.43
CA PHE A 9 4.34 -27.86 28.69
C PHE A 9 4.12 -28.24 27.22
N THR A 10 2.87 -28.29 26.79
CA THR A 10 2.54 -28.27 25.37
C THR A 10 2.88 -26.87 24.87
N LEU A 11 4.07 -26.74 24.29
CA LEU A 11 4.46 -25.57 23.51
C LEU A 11 3.40 -25.41 22.41
N LEU A 12 2.48 -24.47 22.60
CA LEU A 12 1.58 -24.05 21.54
C LEU A 12 2.44 -23.30 20.53
N ILE A 13 3.08 -24.06 19.63
CA ILE A 13 3.65 -23.50 18.42
C ILE A 13 2.45 -22.99 17.64
N VAL A 14 2.17 -21.70 17.79
CA VAL A 14 1.36 -20.96 16.83
C VAL A 14 2.05 -21.21 15.49
N ASN A 15 1.44 -22.02 14.64
CA ASN A 15 1.82 -22.14 13.25
C ASN A 15 1.64 -20.74 12.64
N VAL A 16 2.70 -19.95 12.69
CA VAL A 16 2.88 -18.80 11.83
C VAL A 16 2.89 -19.40 10.43
N CYS A 17 1.82 -19.16 9.66
CA CYS A 17 1.89 -19.35 8.22
C CYS A 17 3.09 -18.54 7.74
N ILE A 18 4.18 -19.24 7.42
CA ILE A 18 5.34 -18.65 6.80
C ILE A 18 4.85 -18.19 5.43
N ALA A 19 4.65 -16.88 5.29
CA ALA A 19 4.37 -16.26 4.01
C ALA A 19 5.38 -16.80 2.99
N ILE A 20 4.87 -17.25 1.85
CA ILE A 20 5.62 -17.95 0.80
C ILE A 20 6.57 -16.98 0.06
N ASN A 21 6.64 -15.72 0.49
CA ASN A 21 7.41 -14.64 -0.10
C ASN A 21 8.46 -14.11 0.89
N PRO A 22 9.70 -13.85 0.44
CA PRO A 22 10.77 -13.36 1.31
C PRO A 22 10.48 -11.93 1.81
N ILE A 23 10.82 -11.66 3.08
CA ILE A 23 10.72 -10.34 3.72
C ILE A 23 12.04 -9.61 3.47
N ASN A 24 11.99 -8.28 3.31
CA ASN A 24 13.16 -7.40 3.09
C ASN A 24 13.93 -7.67 1.78
N VAL A 25 13.39 -8.52 0.91
CA VAL A 25 13.97 -8.88 -0.38
C VAL A 25 13.05 -8.36 -1.50
N PRO A 26 13.57 -7.61 -2.48
CA PRO A 26 12.82 -7.23 -3.67
C PRO A 26 12.42 -8.45 -4.50
N VAL A 27 11.12 -8.61 -4.72
CA VAL A 27 10.54 -9.61 -5.60
C VAL A 27 10.04 -8.92 -6.85
N GLU A 28 10.54 -9.31 -8.02
CA GLU A 28 10.06 -8.78 -9.29
C GLU A 28 8.66 -9.35 -9.60
N ILE A 29 7.68 -8.46 -9.69
CA ILE A 29 6.27 -8.81 -9.92
C ILE A 29 5.95 -8.87 -11.41
N GLY A 30 6.50 -7.90 -12.14
CA GLY A 30 6.48 -7.81 -13.58
C GLY A 30 7.69 -7.01 -14.01
N LYS A 31 7.95 -6.96 -15.31
CA LYS A 31 9.15 -6.32 -15.86
C LYS A 31 9.42 -4.96 -15.20
N ASP A 32 10.58 -4.84 -14.55
CA ASP A 32 11.07 -3.61 -13.94
C ASP A 32 10.23 -3.08 -12.75
N PHE A 33 9.34 -3.91 -12.20
CA PHE A 33 8.54 -3.59 -11.02
C PHE A 33 8.83 -4.58 -9.90
N TYR A 34 9.36 -4.08 -8.79
CA TYR A 34 9.68 -4.88 -7.62
C TYR A 34 8.77 -4.52 -6.45
N ASN A 35 8.24 -5.52 -5.76
CA ASN A 35 7.59 -5.36 -4.47
C ASN A 35 8.51 -5.84 -3.36
N ILE A 36 8.48 -5.14 -2.23
CA ILE A 36 9.22 -5.54 -1.04
C ILE A 36 8.24 -5.56 0.13
N ARG A 37 8.30 -6.63 0.93
CA ARG A 37 7.50 -6.79 2.14
C ARG A 37 8.37 -6.58 3.38
N GLY A 38 7.86 -5.87 4.36
CA GLY A 38 8.46 -5.66 5.67
C GLY A 38 7.58 -6.24 6.78
N ASP A 39 8.17 -6.41 7.96
CA ASP A 39 7.42 -6.66 9.17
C ASP A 39 6.74 -5.38 9.64
N TRP A 40 5.49 -5.47 10.07
CA TRP A 40 4.83 -4.41 10.82
C TRP A 40 3.85 -5.03 11.81
N PHE A 41 4.05 -4.71 13.09
CA PHE A 41 3.31 -5.34 14.17
C PHE A 41 2.39 -4.37 14.86
N GLU A 42 1.13 -4.79 15.04
CA GLU A 42 0.09 -4.02 15.72
C GLU A 42 -0.52 -4.87 16.85
N VAL A 43 -0.97 -4.22 17.93
CA VAL A 43 -1.63 -4.90 19.04
C VAL A 43 -3.13 -4.64 18.97
N ILE A 44 -3.89 -5.66 18.58
CA ILE A 44 -5.35 -5.59 18.44
C ILE A 44 -5.95 -6.49 19.51
N GLN A 45 -6.82 -5.93 20.37
CA GLN A 45 -7.45 -6.66 21.48
C GLN A 45 -6.45 -7.39 22.40
N GLY A 46 -5.25 -6.82 22.59
CA GLY A 46 -4.19 -7.39 23.43
C GLY A 46 -3.37 -8.51 22.76
N VAL A 47 -3.65 -8.84 21.50
CA VAL A 47 -2.89 -9.82 20.71
C VAL A 47 -2.04 -9.10 19.67
N LYS A 48 -0.77 -9.50 19.55
CA LYS A 48 0.17 -8.94 18.58
C LYS A 48 0.02 -9.63 17.23
N TYR A 49 -0.34 -8.87 16.20
CA TYR A 49 -0.46 -9.32 14.81
C TYR A 49 0.64 -8.72 13.97
N ASN A 50 1.16 -9.47 13.00
CA ASN A 50 2.07 -8.93 11.99
C ASN A 50 1.27 -8.68 10.72
N LEU A 51 0.75 -7.47 10.52
CA LEU A 51 -0.06 -7.17 9.34
C LEU A 51 0.78 -7.00 8.06
N ARG A 52 2.10 -7.09 8.20
CA ARG A 52 3.09 -6.76 7.16
C ARG A 52 2.98 -5.30 6.74
N THR A 53 3.90 -4.83 5.93
CA THR A 53 3.79 -3.55 5.24
C THR A 53 4.60 -3.65 3.96
N HIS A 54 4.15 -3.03 2.89
CA HIS A 54 4.77 -3.19 1.57
C HIS A 54 5.26 -1.84 1.03
N MET A 55 6.34 -1.89 0.26
CA MET A 55 6.77 -0.79 -0.61
C MET A 55 7.02 -1.33 -2.01
N SER A 56 7.18 -0.43 -2.98
CA SER A 56 7.52 -0.82 -4.35
C SER A 56 8.68 -0.01 -4.92
N LEU A 57 9.46 -0.66 -5.79
CA LEU A 57 10.51 -0.03 -6.60
C LEU A 57 10.14 -0.21 -8.07
N ILE A 58 10.09 0.88 -8.81
CA ILE A 58 9.84 0.88 -10.26
C ILE A 58 11.12 1.34 -10.94
N ARG A 59 11.76 0.46 -11.73
CA ARG A 59 12.87 0.84 -12.60
C ARG A 59 12.29 1.45 -13.87
N LEU A 60 12.49 2.74 -14.06
CA LEU A 60 12.05 3.47 -15.25
C LEU A 60 12.92 3.11 -16.47
N ALA A 61 12.44 3.42 -17.68
CA ALA A 61 13.19 3.27 -18.91
C ALA A 61 14.52 4.04 -18.92
N SER A 62 14.64 5.10 -18.10
CA SER A 62 15.88 5.84 -17.87
C SER A 62 16.95 5.06 -17.08
N GLY A 63 16.59 3.90 -16.53
CA GLY A 63 17.42 3.10 -15.62
C GLY A 63 17.37 3.57 -14.16
N LYS A 64 16.70 4.69 -13.88
CA LYS A 64 16.49 5.20 -12.52
C LYS A 64 15.29 4.53 -11.85
N PHE A 65 15.15 4.75 -10.55
CA PHE A 65 14.11 4.14 -9.73
C PHE A 65 13.16 5.17 -9.14
N LEU A 66 11.87 4.85 -9.18
CA LEU A 66 10.87 5.42 -8.28
C LEU A 66 10.66 4.49 -7.12
N VAL A 67 10.65 5.06 -5.92
CA VAL A 67 10.25 4.38 -4.70
C VAL A 67 8.81 4.78 -4.42
N ILE A 68 7.90 3.81 -4.28
CA ILE A 68 6.50 4.02 -3.93
C ILE A 68 6.29 3.49 -2.51
N ASP A 69 5.91 4.39 -1.62
CA ASP A 69 5.84 4.20 -0.16
C ASP A 69 7.12 3.63 0.46
N THR A 70 7.12 3.44 1.78
CA THR A 70 8.31 3.04 2.54
C THR A 70 7.94 2.09 3.65
N ILE A 71 8.86 1.17 3.96
CA ILE A 71 8.75 0.22 5.08
C ILE A 71 9.93 0.39 6.03
N GLU A 72 9.89 -0.30 7.17
CA GLU A 72 10.99 -0.28 8.12
C GLU A 72 12.32 -0.68 7.46
N MET A 73 13.34 0.16 7.65
CA MET A 73 14.66 -0.09 7.12
C MET A 73 15.49 -0.92 8.10
N ASN A 74 15.98 -2.06 7.62
CA ASN A 74 17.03 -2.83 8.28
C ASN A 74 18.24 -3.03 7.35
N ASN A 75 19.31 -3.64 7.87
CA ASN A 75 20.56 -3.83 7.14
C ASN A 75 20.40 -4.68 5.87
N GLU A 76 19.53 -5.69 5.91
CA GLU A 76 19.26 -6.56 4.77
C GLU A 76 18.53 -5.80 3.67
N LEU A 77 17.43 -5.14 4.01
CA LEU A 77 16.67 -4.31 3.08
C LEU A 77 17.53 -3.24 2.45
N LYS A 78 18.32 -2.53 3.26
CA LYS A 78 19.26 -1.51 2.77
C LYS A 78 20.25 -2.11 1.78
N SER A 79 20.87 -3.26 2.09
CA SER A 79 21.80 -3.92 1.19
C SER A 79 21.14 -4.28 -0.15
N ASN A 80 19.90 -4.75 -0.12
CA ASN A 80 19.15 -5.12 -1.32
C ASN A 80 18.77 -3.89 -2.17
N ILE A 81 18.28 -2.81 -1.55
CA ILE A 81 17.99 -1.54 -2.24
C ILE A 81 19.28 -0.96 -2.83
N ASP A 82 20.37 -0.94 -2.08
CA ASP A 82 21.65 -0.40 -2.54
C ASP A 82 22.20 -1.14 -3.75
N LYS A 83 22.09 -2.49 -3.78
CA LYS A 83 22.49 -3.29 -4.94
C LYS A 83 21.68 -2.94 -6.19
N LEU A 84 20.36 -2.75 -6.06
CA LEU A 84 19.50 -2.40 -7.19
C LEU A 84 19.72 -0.96 -7.68
N THR A 85 19.92 -0.04 -6.74
CA THR A 85 19.90 1.41 -7.00
C THR A 85 21.29 2.05 -7.05
N ASN A 86 22.35 1.24 -7.01
CA ASN A 86 23.74 1.69 -6.90
C ASN A 86 23.92 2.66 -5.72
N ASN A 87 23.70 2.14 -4.51
CA ASN A 87 23.75 2.88 -3.24
C ASN A 87 22.87 4.15 -3.27
N GLY A 88 21.62 4.02 -3.74
CA GLY A 88 20.68 5.13 -3.87
C GLY A 88 20.95 6.10 -5.02
N SER A 89 22.05 5.95 -5.77
CA SER A 89 22.42 6.90 -6.84
C SER A 89 21.43 6.93 -8.00
N LEU A 90 20.78 5.80 -8.26
CA LEU A 90 19.76 5.65 -9.28
C LEU A 90 18.36 5.99 -8.77
N ILE A 91 18.17 6.34 -7.50
CA ILE A 91 16.87 6.81 -7.03
C ILE A 91 16.59 8.19 -7.64
N GLU A 92 15.50 8.27 -8.39
CA GLU A 92 15.01 9.52 -8.96
C GLU A 92 14.16 10.28 -7.95
N ALA A 93 13.18 9.58 -7.38
CA ALA A 93 12.25 10.14 -6.41
C ALA A 93 11.66 9.06 -5.50
N VAL A 94 11.15 9.52 -4.37
CA VAL A 94 10.31 8.75 -3.44
C VAL A 94 8.92 9.39 -3.42
N VAL A 95 7.88 8.58 -3.55
CA VAL A 95 6.50 9.05 -3.67
C VAL A 95 5.63 8.36 -2.63
N ALA A 96 5.06 9.16 -1.73
CA ALA A 96 4.13 8.69 -0.71
C ALA A 96 2.69 8.72 -1.24
N VAL A 97 2.13 7.58 -1.60
CA VAL A 97 0.83 7.54 -2.28
C VAL A 97 -0.36 7.44 -1.33
N HIS A 98 -0.14 7.05 -0.07
CA HIS A 98 -1.22 6.90 0.90
C HIS A 98 -1.08 7.81 2.13
N PRO A 99 -2.06 8.68 2.48
CA PRO A 99 -1.94 9.65 3.57
C PRO A 99 -1.57 9.10 4.95
N PHE A 100 -1.81 7.81 5.21
CA PHE A 100 -1.57 7.17 6.50
C PHE A 100 -0.27 6.39 6.60
N HIS A 101 0.34 6.01 5.49
CA HIS A 101 1.58 5.23 5.46
C HIS A 101 2.79 6.11 5.79
N THR A 102 2.82 6.64 7.00
CA THR A 102 3.66 7.77 7.37
C THR A 102 4.88 7.38 8.20
N THR A 103 4.82 6.23 8.88
CA THR A 103 5.77 5.80 9.90
C THR A 103 7.22 5.72 9.40
N PHE A 104 7.42 5.23 8.18
CA PHE A 104 8.75 4.86 7.70
C PHE A 104 9.42 5.88 6.79
N PHE A 105 8.76 6.98 6.46
CA PHE A 105 9.34 8.01 5.61
C PHE A 105 10.52 8.74 6.25
N LYS A 106 10.43 9.09 7.54
CA LYS A 106 11.53 9.73 8.27
C LYS A 106 12.80 8.86 8.31
N PRO A 107 12.75 7.57 8.76
CA PRO A 107 13.94 6.73 8.76
C PRO A 107 14.45 6.43 7.34
N PHE A 108 13.57 6.25 6.36
CA PHE A 108 13.99 6.07 4.96
C PHE A 108 14.71 7.31 4.42
N TYR A 109 14.18 8.51 4.67
CA TYR A 109 14.80 9.77 4.28
C TYR A 109 16.16 10.02 4.95
N ALA A 110 16.33 9.59 6.21
CA ALA A 110 17.61 9.70 6.90
C ALA A 110 18.74 8.91 6.17
N ILE A 111 18.37 7.83 5.47
CA ILE A 111 19.29 7.01 4.68
C ILE A 111 19.41 7.54 3.23
N TYR A 112 18.28 7.89 2.60
CA TYR A 112 18.19 8.23 1.18
C TYR A 112 17.68 9.65 0.92
N ASN A 113 18.23 10.67 1.59
CA ASN A 113 17.96 12.08 1.26
C ASN A 113 18.81 12.59 0.07
N ARG A 114 19.90 11.91 -0.24
CA ARG A 114 20.84 12.26 -1.30
C ARG A 114 21.41 11.00 -1.94
N THR A 115 21.73 11.10 -3.22
CA THR A 115 22.55 10.12 -3.93
C THR A 115 23.98 10.06 -3.39
N ALA A 116 24.74 9.01 -3.74
CA ALA A 116 26.17 8.93 -3.41
C ALA A 116 27.00 10.11 -3.96
N SER A 117 26.55 10.77 -5.04
CA SER A 117 27.20 11.95 -5.59
C SER A 117 26.74 13.28 -4.96
N GLY A 118 25.94 13.23 -3.89
CA GLY A 118 25.47 14.41 -3.14
C GLY A 118 24.22 15.11 -3.72
N ARG A 119 23.72 14.69 -4.89
CA ARG A 119 22.46 15.20 -5.47
C ARG A 119 21.28 14.87 -4.55
N PRO A 120 20.43 15.85 -4.17
CA PRO A 120 19.20 15.58 -3.43
C PRO A 120 18.29 14.58 -4.16
N ILE A 121 17.70 13.66 -3.40
CA ILE A 121 16.62 12.79 -3.87
C ILE A 121 15.31 13.51 -3.57
N ARG A 122 14.40 13.52 -4.54
CA ARG A 122 13.14 14.25 -4.47
C ARG A 122 12.10 13.42 -3.73
N TYR A 123 11.38 14.02 -2.79
CA TYR A 123 10.29 13.35 -2.06
C TYR A 123 8.97 14.04 -2.35
N PHE A 124 7.96 13.29 -2.77
CA PHE A 124 6.61 13.81 -2.98
C PHE A 124 5.65 13.11 -2.05
N GLY A 125 4.75 13.86 -1.45
CA GLY A 125 3.82 13.31 -0.47
C GLY A 125 2.41 13.82 -0.65
N THR A 126 1.47 13.18 0.05
CA THR A 126 0.11 13.70 0.18
C THR A 126 0.09 14.94 1.09
N PRO A 127 -1.00 15.74 1.10
CA PRO A 127 -1.08 16.91 1.98
C PRO A 127 -0.83 16.57 3.46
N ARG A 128 -1.27 15.39 3.93
CA ARG A 128 -1.05 14.94 5.31
C ARG A 128 0.44 14.72 5.62
N HIS A 129 1.22 14.17 4.69
CA HIS A 129 2.67 14.02 4.86
C HIS A 129 3.34 15.38 5.02
N LEU A 130 3.03 16.33 4.14
CA LEU A 130 3.59 17.68 4.20
C LEU A 130 3.21 18.39 5.50
N ARG A 131 2.00 18.16 6.02
CA ARG A 131 1.56 18.72 7.31
C ARG A 131 2.26 18.06 8.50
N ASN A 132 2.39 16.73 8.53
CA ASN A 132 2.70 16.00 9.76
C ASN A 132 4.16 15.49 9.84
N ILE A 133 4.88 15.36 8.71
CA ILE A 133 6.25 14.84 8.66
C ILE A 133 7.20 15.96 8.26
N LYS A 134 7.60 16.79 9.23
CA LYS A 134 8.46 17.97 8.99
C LYS A 134 9.94 17.65 8.81
N ASP A 135 10.37 16.45 9.20
CA ASP A 135 11.76 16.01 9.06
C ASP A 135 12.15 15.68 7.60
N VAL A 136 11.17 15.45 6.74
CA VAL A 136 11.37 15.14 5.32
C VAL A 136 11.22 16.42 4.49
N HIS A 137 12.17 16.66 3.60
CA HIS A 137 12.04 17.75 2.62
C HIS A 137 11.14 17.30 1.47
N TRP A 138 9.88 17.72 1.49
CA TRP A 138 8.92 17.41 0.44
C TRP A 138 9.06 18.41 -0.72
N ASP A 139 9.43 17.90 -1.89
CA ASP A 139 9.52 18.61 -3.16
C ASP A 139 8.15 18.98 -3.75
N GLY A 140 7.06 18.40 -3.24
CA GLY A 140 5.71 18.82 -3.57
C GLY A 140 4.60 17.88 -3.15
N ASP A 141 3.38 18.36 -3.40
CA ASP A 141 2.12 17.74 -3.01
C ASP A 141 1.52 16.92 -4.17
N LEU A 142 1.20 15.66 -3.91
CA LEU A 142 0.53 14.78 -4.86
C LEU A 142 -0.85 15.27 -5.32
N THR A 143 -1.50 16.24 -4.68
CA THR A 143 -2.72 16.87 -5.21
C THR A 143 -2.44 17.66 -6.49
N ASN A 144 -1.20 18.09 -6.74
CA ASN A 144 -0.80 18.79 -7.95
C ASN A 144 -0.74 17.83 -9.15
N PRO A 145 -1.59 18.02 -10.18
CA PRO A 145 -1.59 17.15 -11.37
C PRO A 145 -0.27 17.13 -12.13
N SER A 146 0.52 18.20 -12.10
CA SER A 146 1.82 18.25 -12.79
C SER A 146 2.85 17.34 -12.13
N ILE A 147 2.77 17.13 -10.81
CA ILE A 147 3.64 16.19 -10.09
C ILE A 147 3.27 14.75 -10.45
N ARG A 148 1.97 14.42 -10.45
CA ARG A 148 1.50 13.08 -10.82
C ARG A 148 1.79 12.69 -12.27
N LYS A 149 2.12 13.67 -13.13
CA LYS A 149 2.44 13.48 -14.55
C LYS A 149 3.93 13.45 -14.87
N LEU A 150 4.82 13.58 -13.87
CA LEU A 150 6.27 13.64 -14.09
C LEU A 150 6.82 12.41 -14.82
N TRP A 151 6.19 11.25 -14.63
CA TRP A 151 6.65 9.96 -15.16
C TRP A 151 5.73 9.40 -16.25
N ASN A 152 4.81 10.23 -16.77
CA ASN A 152 3.98 9.82 -17.89
C ASN A 152 4.83 9.68 -19.17
N PRO A 153 4.50 8.72 -20.04
CA PRO A 153 3.39 7.78 -19.95
C PRO A 153 3.72 6.49 -19.18
N GLU A 154 4.93 6.33 -18.65
CA GLU A 154 5.42 5.06 -18.09
C GLU A 154 4.75 4.70 -16.75
N VAL A 155 4.62 5.68 -15.85
CA VAL A 155 3.93 5.55 -14.57
C VAL A 155 2.83 6.60 -14.49
N ASP A 156 1.58 6.16 -14.28
CA ASP A 156 0.44 7.04 -14.06
C ASP A 156 0.00 6.98 -12.60
N ILE A 157 -0.17 8.15 -11.96
CA ILE A 157 -0.65 8.27 -10.58
C ILE A 157 -2.01 8.95 -10.56
N GLN A 158 -3.03 8.25 -10.07
CA GLN A 158 -4.40 8.77 -9.98
C GLN A 158 -4.96 8.70 -8.56
N ILE A 159 -5.67 9.76 -8.13
CA ILE A 159 -6.32 9.83 -6.82
C ILE A 159 -7.78 9.40 -6.99
N PRO A 160 -8.32 8.53 -6.12
CA PRO A 160 -9.74 8.16 -6.12
C PRO A 160 -10.67 9.37 -6.07
N LYS A 161 -11.76 9.31 -6.82
CA LYS A 161 -12.81 10.35 -6.74
C LYS A 161 -13.67 10.15 -5.51
N ALA A 162 -14.18 11.27 -5.01
CA ALA A 162 -15.13 11.32 -3.90
C ALA A 162 -14.62 10.68 -2.59
N THR A 163 -13.31 10.69 -2.37
CA THR A 163 -12.67 10.20 -1.15
C THR A 163 -11.93 11.31 -0.39
N GLU A 164 -11.62 11.04 0.87
CA GLU A 164 -10.90 11.94 1.78
C GLU A 164 -9.38 11.83 1.66
N PHE A 165 -8.82 12.12 0.48
CA PHE A 165 -7.37 12.06 0.24
C PHE A 165 -6.59 13.24 0.85
N ILE A 166 -7.18 14.44 0.84
CA ILE A 166 -6.49 15.69 1.23
C ILE A 166 -6.45 15.85 2.76
N ASN A 167 -7.59 15.58 3.39
CA ASN A 167 -7.75 15.73 4.82
C ASN A 167 -8.62 14.60 5.37
N PRO A 168 -8.09 13.36 5.41
CA PRO A 168 -8.83 12.22 5.94
C PRO A 168 -9.28 12.47 7.37
N GLN A 169 -10.55 12.18 7.64
CA GLN A 169 -11.16 12.30 8.97
C GLN A 169 -11.78 10.97 9.39
N PRO A 170 -11.54 10.50 10.63
CA PRO A 170 -10.59 11.04 11.61
C PRO A 170 -9.13 10.92 11.11
N GLU A 171 -8.28 11.91 11.41
CA GLU A 171 -6.91 12.01 10.86
C GLU A 171 -5.93 10.97 11.43
N GLU A 172 -6.29 10.36 12.54
CA GLU A 172 -5.56 9.32 13.24
C GLU A 172 -5.92 7.91 12.81
N SER A 173 -7.03 7.71 12.09
CA SER A 173 -7.55 6.35 11.81
C SER A 173 -8.15 6.09 10.42
N ASN A 174 -8.30 7.07 9.54
CA ASN A 174 -8.96 6.84 8.23
C ASN A 174 -7.99 6.36 7.12
N HIS A 175 -7.78 5.06 7.00
CA HIS A 175 -6.81 4.47 6.08
C HIS A 175 -7.34 4.21 4.68
N PHE A 176 -8.47 4.80 4.26
CA PHE A 176 -9.11 4.35 3.04
C PHE A 176 -8.47 4.85 1.74
N SER A 177 -8.08 6.13 1.68
CA SER A 177 -7.93 6.83 0.40
C SER A 177 -6.46 7.02 0.00
N GLY A 178 -5.92 6.11 -0.82
CA GLY A 178 -4.60 6.22 -1.45
C GLY A 178 -4.65 6.52 -2.94
N ALA A 179 -3.59 7.14 -3.47
CA ALA A 179 -3.40 7.29 -4.90
C ALA A 179 -2.91 5.98 -5.52
N PHE A 180 -3.40 5.64 -6.71
CA PHE A 180 -3.05 4.44 -7.44
C PHE A 180 -1.87 4.76 -8.34
N ALA A 181 -0.73 4.10 -8.12
CA ALA A 181 0.46 4.23 -8.96
C ALA A 181 0.55 3.03 -9.90
N PHE A 182 0.29 3.26 -11.19
CA PHE A 182 0.27 2.23 -12.22
C PHE A 182 1.48 2.31 -13.12
N HIS A 183 2.27 1.24 -13.18
CA HIS A 183 3.37 1.09 -14.10
C HIS A 183 2.92 0.31 -15.33
N ARG A 184 2.85 0.98 -16.48
CA ARG A 184 2.29 0.39 -17.71
C ARG A 184 3.09 -0.81 -18.21
N PRO A 185 4.43 -0.77 -18.30
CA PRO A 185 5.22 -1.91 -18.78
C PRO A 185 5.04 -3.20 -17.98
N SER A 186 4.96 -3.13 -16.65
CA SER A 186 4.77 -4.32 -15.81
C SER A 186 3.31 -4.74 -15.66
N LYS A 187 2.37 -3.88 -16.10
CA LYS A 187 0.93 -4.01 -15.82
C LYS A 187 0.64 -4.17 -14.31
N THR A 188 1.38 -3.46 -13.47
CA THR A 188 1.24 -3.53 -12.01
C THR A 188 0.75 -2.20 -11.46
N VAL A 189 -0.29 -2.25 -10.63
CA VAL A 189 -0.77 -1.09 -9.88
C VAL A 189 -0.49 -1.29 -8.39
N HIS A 190 0.12 -0.29 -7.77
CA HIS A 190 0.20 -0.16 -6.32
C HIS A 190 -0.98 0.68 -5.85
N ILE A 191 -1.82 0.13 -4.97
CA ILE A 191 -3.07 0.74 -4.51
C ILE A 191 -3.12 0.95 -3.00
N ASP A 192 -2.08 0.50 -2.29
CA ASP A 192 -1.92 0.64 -0.85
C ASP A 192 -3.13 0.06 -0.08
N ASP A 193 -3.67 0.77 0.91
CA ASP A 193 -4.74 0.31 1.79
C ASP A 193 -6.13 0.33 1.15
N THR A 194 -6.36 1.06 0.05
CA THR A 194 -7.72 1.25 -0.49
C THR A 194 -8.46 -0.07 -0.75
N PHE A 195 -7.71 -1.10 -1.14
CA PHE A 195 -8.18 -2.49 -1.13
C PHE A 195 -7.16 -3.38 -0.46
N ILE A 196 -7.64 -4.44 0.19
CA ILE A 196 -6.79 -5.44 0.85
C ILE A 196 -6.96 -6.77 0.12
N TYR A 197 -5.85 -7.44 -0.19
CA TYR A 197 -5.86 -8.78 -0.74
C TYR A 197 -5.49 -9.81 0.33
N ALA A 198 -6.38 -10.77 0.54
CA ALA A 198 -6.19 -11.90 1.43
C ALA A 198 -5.40 -13.01 0.73
N GLU A 199 -4.08 -13.06 0.90
CA GLU A 199 -3.24 -14.10 0.27
C GLU A 199 -3.35 -15.46 0.97
N ASP A 200 -3.71 -15.47 2.26
CA ASP A 200 -3.95 -16.65 3.06
C ASP A 200 -5.20 -16.49 3.97
N ASP A 201 -5.49 -17.52 4.77
CA ASP A 201 -6.58 -17.52 5.76
C ASP A 201 -6.06 -17.20 7.17
N GLY A 202 -5.02 -16.37 7.27
CA GLY A 202 -4.41 -15.94 8.52
C GLY A 202 -5.38 -15.19 9.44
N PRO A 203 -5.06 -15.09 10.75
CA PRO A 203 -5.95 -14.46 11.72
C PRO A 203 -6.21 -12.95 11.43
N GLU A 204 -5.27 -12.26 10.78
CA GLU A 204 -5.45 -10.89 10.30
C GLU A 204 -6.51 -10.77 9.20
N VAL A 205 -6.57 -11.74 8.27
CA VAL A 205 -7.58 -11.81 7.21
C VAL A 205 -8.95 -12.15 7.81
N ALA A 206 -8.98 -13.07 8.78
CA ALA A 206 -10.21 -13.43 9.48
C ALA A 206 -10.83 -12.25 10.24
N LEU A 207 -10.00 -11.37 10.84
CA LEU A 207 -10.46 -10.15 11.50
C LEU A 207 -11.20 -9.20 10.55
N LEU A 208 -10.80 -9.19 9.27
CA LEU A 208 -11.42 -8.40 8.21
C LEU A 208 -12.70 -9.06 7.64
N GLY A 209 -13.07 -10.25 8.12
CA GLY A 209 -14.19 -11.02 7.58
C GLY A 209 -13.96 -11.55 6.17
N ALA A 210 -12.70 -11.60 5.72
CA ALA A 210 -12.30 -12.08 4.41
C ALA A 210 -11.81 -13.53 4.46
N LYS A 211 -11.66 -14.14 3.29
CA LYS A 211 -11.03 -15.46 3.10
C LYS A 211 -9.93 -15.38 2.07
N LYS A 212 -9.06 -16.37 2.05
CA LYS A 212 -8.01 -16.51 1.04
C LYS A 212 -8.56 -16.31 -0.38
N GLY A 213 -7.90 -15.46 -1.13
CA GLY A 213 -8.23 -15.07 -2.50
C GLY A 213 -9.24 -13.93 -2.59
N ASP A 214 -9.78 -13.43 -1.49
CA ASP A 214 -10.62 -12.24 -1.49
C ASP A 214 -9.79 -10.98 -1.73
N LEU A 215 -10.36 -10.08 -2.51
CA LEU A 215 -9.95 -8.68 -2.60
C LEU A 215 -11.11 -7.88 -2.04
N ILE A 216 -10.88 -7.15 -0.97
CA ILE A 216 -11.92 -6.43 -0.25
C ILE A 216 -11.65 -4.93 -0.26
N ILE A 217 -12.72 -4.15 -0.15
CA ILE A 217 -12.64 -2.70 0.10
C ILE A 217 -12.21 -2.51 1.56
N HIS A 218 -11.28 -1.60 1.82
CA HIS A 218 -10.81 -1.35 3.19
C HIS A 218 -11.97 -1.02 4.15
N PRO A 219 -11.97 -1.53 5.40
CA PRO A 219 -13.05 -1.30 6.37
C PRO A 219 -13.39 0.18 6.63
N ASP A 220 -12.41 1.07 6.51
CA ASP A 220 -12.61 2.52 6.71
C ASP A 220 -13.38 3.23 5.58
N VAL A 221 -13.90 2.51 4.59
CA VAL A 221 -14.65 3.07 3.45
C VAL A 221 -15.76 4.06 3.84
N ASP A 222 -16.44 3.85 4.98
CA ASP A 222 -17.49 4.78 5.45
C ASP A 222 -16.92 6.15 5.81
N ASN A 223 -15.76 6.20 6.48
CA ASN A 223 -15.05 7.44 6.80
C ASN A 223 -14.28 7.98 5.59
N GLY A 224 -13.77 7.08 4.75
CA GLY A 224 -12.90 7.36 3.63
C GLY A 224 -13.59 7.95 2.39
N ILE A 225 -14.85 7.59 2.16
CA ILE A 225 -15.67 8.19 1.11
C ILE A 225 -16.33 9.45 1.67
N LYS A 226 -16.29 10.56 0.92
CA LYS A 226 -16.86 11.84 1.30
C LYS A 226 -18.33 11.73 1.72
N GLN A 227 -18.73 12.55 2.70
CA GLN A 227 -20.03 12.46 3.36
C GLN A 227 -21.17 13.16 2.59
N TYR A 228 -21.34 12.83 1.30
CA TYR A 228 -22.53 13.23 0.53
C TYR A 228 -23.13 12.03 -0.22
N HIS A 229 -24.43 12.11 -0.53
CA HIS A 229 -25.24 11.02 -1.09
C HIS A 229 -24.58 10.27 -2.28
N ASN A 230 -24.09 11.00 -3.28
CA ASN A 230 -23.55 10.39 -4.50
C ASN A 230 -22.08 9.91 -4.40
N ALA A 231 -21.37 10.23 -3.31
CA ALA A 231 -19.94 9.95 -3.19
C ALA A 231 -19.56 8.47 -3.36
N PRO A 232 -20.31 7.48 -2.80
CA PRO A 232 -20.01 6.07 -3.01
C PRO A 232 -20.08 5.64 -4.48
N TYR A 233 -21.04 6.19 -5.23
CA TYR A 233 -21.21 5.90 -6.65
C TYR A 233 -20.13 6.56 -7.50
N GLU A 234 -19.72 7.79 -7.16
CA GLU A 234 -18.61 8.46 -7.83
C GLU A 234 -17.27 7.73 -7.63
N PHE A 235 -17.04 7.19 -6.43
CA PHE A 235 -15.89 6.32 -6.17
C PHE A 235 -15.97 5.03 -7.01
N ARG A 236 -17.11 4.33 -6.98
CA ARG A 236 -17.35 3.12 -7.79
C ARG A 236 -17.07 3.36 -9.27
N ASP A 237 -17.66 4.42 -9.83
CA ASP A 237 -17.54 4.75 -11.25
C ASP A 237 -16.10 5.15 -11.61
N TRP A 238 -15.38 5.78 -10.68
CA TRP A 238 -13.95 6.03 -10.84
C TRP A 238 -13.15 4.71 -10.89
N VAL A 239 -13.45 3.74 -10.04
CA VAL A 239 -12.76 2.43 -10.09
C VAL A 239 -13.01 1.73 -11.42
N TYR A 240 -14.23 1.75 -11.94
CA TYR A 240 -14.52 1.21 -13.29
C TYR A 240 -13.72 1.93 -14.39
N GLN A 241 -13.58 3.25 -14.29
CA GLN A 241 -12.78 4.02 -15.22
C GLN A 241 -11.28 3.64 -15.12
N ILE A 242 -10.74 3.47 -13.92
CA ILE A 242 -9.35 3.02 -13.71
C ILE A 242 -9.12 1.62 -14.28
N ILE A 243 -10.03 0.67 -14.05
CA ILE A 243 -9.97 -0.67 -14.64
C ILE A 243 -9.85 -0.57 -16.16
N LYS A 244 -10.69 0.26 -16.79
CA LYS A 244 -10.68 0.49 -18.24
C LYS A 244 -9.38 1.16 -18.73
N ASP A 245 -8.87 2.16 -18.02
CA ASP A 245 -7.74 2.97 -18.46
C ASP A 245 -6.38 2.28 -18.25
N PHE A 246 -6.26 1.49 -17.19
CA PHE A 246 -5.00 0.85 -16.81
C PHE A 246 -4.87 -0.57 -17.35
N GLN A 247 -5.94 -1.37 -17.36
CA GLN A 247 -5.88 -2.78 -17.77
C GLN A 247 -4.72 -3.55 -17.09
N PHE A 248 -4.52 -3.31 -15.80
CA PHE A 248 -3.45 -3.92 -15.01
C PHE A 248 -3.71 -5.41 -14.75
N GLU A 249 -2.64 -6.20 -14.65
CA GLU A 249 -2.69 -7.63 -14.30
C GLU A 249 -2.43 -7.87 -12.81
N ASN A 250 -1.60 -7.03 -12.19
CA ASN A 250 -1.17 -7.22 -10.80
C ASN A 250 -1.64 -6.07 -9.92
N ILE A 251 -2.09 -6.38 -8.71
CA ILE A 251 -2.44 -5.43 -7.67
C ILE A 251 -1.51 -5.65 -6.47
N LEU A 252 -0.87 -4.58 -6.02
CA LEU A 252 -0.09 -4.56 -4.79
C LEU A 252 -0.79 -3.71 -3.74
N THR A 253 -0.99 -4.28 -2.56
CA THR A 253 -1.64 -3.63 -1.42
C THR A 253 -0.62 -3.30 -0.34
N ALA A 254 -1.04 -2.50 0.63
CA ALA A 254 -0.27 -2.11 1.79
C ALA A 254 0.08 -3.28 2.74
N HIS A 255 -0.91 -4.14 2.97
CA HIS A 255 -0.90 -5.18 4.00
C HIS A 255 -1.37 -6.53 3.45
N CYS A 256 -1.15 -7.58 4.25
CA CYS A 256 -1.49 -8.96 3.94
C CYS A 256 -0.72 -9.49 2.71
N GLY A 257 -1.28 -9.35 1.51
CA GLY A 257 -0.76 -10.03 0.33
C GLY A 257 -0.89 -9.22 -0.96
N ASN A 258 -0.40 -9.76 -2.07
CA ASN A 258 -0.52 -9.13 -3.38
C ASN A 258 -1.25 -10.07 -4.34
N LEU A 259 -2.07 -9.50 -5.22
CA LEU A 259 -2.75 -10.26 -6.26
C LEU A 259 -1.93 -10.22 -7.55
N ILE A 260 -1.40 -11.38 -7.94
CA ILE A 260 -0.60 -11.54 -9.15
C ILE A 260 -1.44 -12.21 -10.24
N GLY A 261 -1.67 -11.50 -11.34
CA GLY A 261 -2.51 -11.93 -12.46
C GLY A 261 -4.00 -11.71 -12.24
N GLY A 262 -4.71 -11.30 -13.31
CA GLY A 262 -6.18 -11.15 -13.29
C GLY A 262 -6.70 -9.99 -12.43
N GLY A 263 -5.82 -9.07 -12.01
CA GLY A 263 -6.12 -7.98 -11.10
C GLY A 263 -7.33 -7.16 -11.51
N TYR A 264 -7.42 -6.72 -12.77
CA TYR A 264 -8.54 -5.90 -13.23
C TYR A 264 -9.89 -6.63 -13.12
N LYS A 265 -9.93 -7.94 -13.39
CA LYS A 265 -11.15 -8.76 -13.27
C LYS A 265 -11.55 -8.93 -11.81
N LYS A 266 -10.57 -9.19 -10.93
CA LYS A 266 -10.84 -9.33 -9.51
C LYS A 266 -11.35 -8.03 -8.91
N LEU A 267 -10.74 -6.89 -9.26
CA LEU A 267 -11.20 -5.58 -8.80
C LEU A 267 -12.61 -5.26 -9.31
N GLN A 268 -12.90 -5.55 -10.58
CA GLN A 268 -14.25 -5.43 -11.13
C GLN A 268 -15.26 -6.23 -10.30
N GLN A 269 -14.98 -7.52 -10.05
CA GLN A 269 -15.85 -8.38 -9.24
C GLN A 269 -16.02 -7.87 -7.82
N THR A 270 -14.95 -7.38 -7.18
CA THR A 270 -15.00 -6.78 -5.84
C THR A 270 -15.95 -5.58 -5.81
N ILE A 271 -15.89 -4.71 -6.81
CA ILE A 271 -16.76 -3.53 -6.90
C ILE A 271 -18.21 -3.92 -7.21
N ASP A 272 -18.43 -4.88 -8.12
CA ASP A 272 -19.77 -5.39 -8.45
C ASP A 272 -20.46 -5.96 -7.20
N ASN A 273 -19.73 -6.77 -6.43
CA ASN A 273 -20.22 -7.38 -5.19
C ASN A 273 -20.46 -6.35 -4.07
N ALA A 274 -19.84 -5.18 -4.14
CA ALA A 274 -20.00 -4.10 -3.16
C ALA A 274 -21.22 -3.19 -3.43
N SER A 275 -22.10 -3.54 -4.38
CA SER A 275 -23.28 -2.73 -4.74
C SER A 275 -24.17 -2.39 -3.54
N ASP A 276 -24.44 -3.35 -2.66
CA ASP A 276 -25.25 -3.13 -1.44
C ASP A 276 -24.54 -2.25 -0.42
N LEU A 277 -23.22 -2.37 -0.29
CA LEU A 277 -22.41 -1.49 0.54
C LEU A 277 -22.51 -0.04 0.06
N PHE A 278 -22.31 0.21 -1.24
CA PHE A 278 -22.41 1.56 -1.79
C PHE A 278 -23.81 2.15 -1.63
N LYS A 279 -24.86 1.35 -1.83
CA LYS A 279 -26.24 1.76 -1.56
C LYS A 279 -26.44 2.13 -0.10
N LYS A 280 -25.99 1.29 0.85
CA LYS A 280 -26.09 1.57 2.28
C LYS A 280 -25.37 2.85 2.68
N LEU A 281 -24.17 3.09 2.16
CA LEU A 281 -23.41 4.32 2.40
C LEU A 281 -24.13 5.54 1.83
N ALA A 282 -24.68 5.44 0.62
CA ALA A 282 -25.45 6.52 0.00
C ALA A 282 -26.73 6.81 0.82
N ASP A 283 -27.49 5.78 1.18
CA ASP A 283 -28.72 5.90 1.96
C ASP A 283 -28.48 6.55 3.33
N LYS A 284 -27.37 6.23 4.00
CA LYS A 284 -26.93 6.87 5.26
C LYS A 284 -26.71 8.39 5.10
N ARG A 285 -26.41 8.85 3.89
CA ARG A 285 -26.08 10.24 3.52
C ARG A 285 -27.23 10.95 2.79
N LYS A 286 -28.41 10.33 2.70
CA LYS A 286 -29.65 10.98 2.26
C LYS A 286 -30.19 11.84 3.39
N ASN A 287 -29.53 12.95 3.71
CA ASN A 287 -30.04 14.11 4.46
C ASN A 287 -28.94 15.16 4.55
#